data_AF-A0A955M1K5-F1
#
_entry.id   AF-A0A955M1K5-F1
#
_cell.length_a   1.000
_cell.length_b   1.000
_cell.length_c   1.000
_cell.angle_alpha   90.00
_cell.angle_beta   90.00
_cell.angle_gamma   90.00
#
_symmetry.space_group_name_H-M   'P 1'
#
loop_
_entity.id
_entity.type
_entity.pdbx_description
1 polymer ?
#
loop_
_entity_poly.entity_id
_entity_poly.type
_entity_poly.pdbx_seq_one_letter_code
_entity_poly.pdbx_strand_id
1 'polypeptide(L)'
;MKKIILTGFIVAVFSFLHPQSVKASYPVQVSLVTPIQIVNEVEGIKGVRLNLIYGYNDHVYGVDVGLVNKTDGMMKGVQVGLYNNNYETKGVQFGIINRTDWLDGLQFGLVNIHAEGKYGVLPIFNFSF
;
A
#
# COMPACT_ATOMS: atom_id res chain seq x y z
N MET A 1 5.49 -28.00 -37.19
CA MET A 1 4.97 -26.85 -36.39
C MET A 1 5.18 -27.15 -34.91
N LYS A 2 6.37 -26.84 -34.36
CA LYS A 2 6.74 -27.18 -32.96
C LYS A 2 7.58 -26.08 -32.26
N LYS A 3 7.73 -24.89 -32.85
CA LYS A 3 8.57 -23.81 -32.30
C LYS A 3 7.83 -22.77 -31.45
N ILE A 4 6.50 -22.87 -31.30
CA ILE A 4 5.71 -21.86 -30.59
C ILE A 4 5.64 -22.11 -29.07
N ILE A 5 5.83 -23.36 -28.61
CA ILE A 5 5.72 -23.69 -27.18
C ILE A 5 6.96 -23.25 -26.38
N LEU A 6 8.14 -23.18 -27.02
CA LEU A 6 9.38 -22.82 -26.32
C LEU A 6 9.46 -21.31 -25.99
N THR A 7 8.91 -20.45 -26.85
CA THR A 7 8.92 -18.99 -26.64
C THR A 7 7.97 -18.58 -25.52
N GLY A 8 6.81 -19.24 -25.39
CA GLY A 8 5.87 -18.99 -24.28
C GLY A 8 6.43 -19.37 -22.92
N PHE A 9 7.24 -20.44 -22.85
CA PHE A 9 7.87 -20.88 -21.61
C PHE A 9 9.04 -19.97 -21.19
N ILE A 10 9.81 -19.46 -22.16
CA ILE A 10 10.91 -18.51 -21.89
C ILE A 10 10.37 -17.16 -21.41
N VAL A 11 9.25 -16.67 -21.95
CA VAL A 11 8.61 -15.43 -21.48
C VAL A 11 8.05 -15.62 -20.07
N ALA A 12 7.42 -16.76 -19.77
CA ALA A 12 6.92 -17.05 -18.42
C ALA A 12 8.06 -17.13 -17.38
N VAL A 13 9.20 -17.74 -17.73
CA VAL A 13 10.37 -17.82 -16.83
C VAL A 13 11.01 -16.45 -16.63
N PHE A 14 11.04 -15.56 -17.64
CA PHE A 14 11.55 -14.20 -17.49
C PHE A 14 10.68 -13.31 -16.59
N SER A 15 9.37 -13.54 -16.53
CA SER A 15 8.48 -12.84 -15.59
C SER A 15 8.75 -13.21 -14.13
N PHE A 16 9.24 -14.42 -13.87
CA PHE A 16 9.61 -14.89 -12.53
C PHE A 16 11.05 -14.52 -12.13
N LEU A 17 11.84 -13.95 -13.04
CA LEU A 17 13.21 -13.50 -12.82
C LEU A 17 13.32 -12.00 -12.50
N HIS A 18 12.24 -11.33 -12.12
CA HIS A 18 12.39 -10.07 -11.40
C HIS A 18 12.85 -10.41 -9.98
N PRO A 19 14.13 -10.20 -9.60
CA PRO A 19 14.46 -10.13 -8.19
C PRO A 19 13.53 -9.07 -7.60
N GLN A 20 12.69 -9.49 -6.66
CA GLN A 20 11.93 -8.61 -5.78
C GLN A 20 12.97 -7.70 -5.16
N SER A 21 13.14 -6.55 -5.77
CA SER A 21 14.27 -5.68 -5.50
C SER A 21 14.06 -5.22 -4.08
N VAL A 22 14.98 -5.61 -3.19
CA VAL A 22 15.09 -5.02 -1.86
C VAL A 22 15.41 -3.55 -2.11
N LYS A 23 14.35 -2.75 -2.25
CA LYS A 23 14.45 -1.36 -2.68
C LYS A 23 15.00 -0.53 -1.54
N ALA A 24 15.95 0.32 -1.87
CA ALA A 24 16.47 1.32 -0.94
C ALA A 24 15.28 2.07 -0.35
N SER A 25 15.02 1.89 0.93
CA SER A 25 13.89 2.55 1.58
C SER A 25 14.27 3.98 1.92
N TYR A 26 13.55 4.94 1.32
CA TYR A 26 13.78 6.36 1.55
C TYR A 26 13.21 6.76 2.91
N PRO A 27 13.92 7.57 3.72
CA PRO A 27 13.45 7.90 5.06
C PRO A 27 12.29 8.90 5.08
N VAL A 28 12.20 9.76 4.06
CA VAL A 28 11.20 10.83 3.96
C VAL A 28 10.65 10.89 2.54
N GLN A 29 9.34 11.09 2.44
CA GLN A 29 8.66 11.42 1.20
C GLN A 29 7.72 12.61 1.38
N VAL A 30 7.64 13.43 0.35
CA VAL A 30 6.59 14.41 0.14
C VAL A 30 5.97 14.22 -1.24
N SER A 31 4.65 14.24 -1.34
CA SER A 31 3.90 14.22 -2.60
C SER A 31 2.88 15.35 -2.65
N LEU A 32 2.70 15.96 -3.82
CA LEU A 32 1.57 16.84 -4.08
C LEU A 32 0.39 16.00 -4.56
N VAL A 33 0.57 15.38 -5.72
CA VAL A 33 -0.39 14.49 -6.39
C VAL A 33 0.43 13.57 -7.29
N THR A 34 0.32 12.25 -7.19
CA THR A 34 1.05 11.34 -8.08
C THR A 34 0.79 11.66 -9.56
N PRO A 35 1.84 11.78 -10.41
CA PRO A 35 3.25 11.41 -10.16
C PRO A 35 4.17 12.54 -9.63
N ILE A 36 3.64 13.70 -9.22
CA ILE A 36 4.41 14.80 -8.62
C ILE A 36 4.77 14.44 -7.16
N GLN A 37 5.89 13.74 -7.00
CA GLN A 37 6.44 13.30 -5.71
C GLN A 37 7.97 13.18 -5.75
N ILE A 38 8.64 13.28 -4.59
CA ILE A 38 10.11 13.22 -4.52
C ILE A 38 10.68 11.80 -4.58
N VAL A 39 9.86 10.79 -4.30
CA VAL A 39 10.20 9.37 -4.33
C VAL A 39 9.19 8.67 -5.23
N ASN A 40 9.67 7.87 -6.19
CA ASN A 40 8.83 7.21 -7.19
C ASN A 40 7.88 6.17 -6.59
N GLU A 41 6.82 5.82 -7.32
CA GLU A 41 5.71 4.98 -6.83
C GLU A 41 6.18 3.57 -6.47
N VAL A 42 7.10 3.04 -7.25
CA VAL A 42 7.61 1.69 -7.03
C VAL A 42 8.53 1.61 -5.80
N GLU A 43 8.96 2.74 -5.22
CA GLU A 43 9.91 2.81 -4.11
C GLU A 43 9.23 2.64 -2.74
N GLY A 44 9.98 2.08 -1.79
CA GLY A 44 9.55 1.94 -0.41
C GLY A 44 9.96 3.14 0.45
N ILE A 45 9.13 3.48 1.43
CA ILE A 45 9.41 4.50 2.44
C ILE A 45 9.60 3.84 3.80
N LYS A 46 10.64 4.26 4.54
CA LYS A 46 10.90 3.82 5.91
C LYS A 46 11.15 5.02 6.81
N GLY A 47 10.07 5.64 7.26
CA GLY A 47 10.10 6.84 8.10
C GLY A 47 8.79 7.60 8.00
N VAL A 48 8.81 8.75 7.32
CA VAL A 48 7.64 9.64 7.22
C VAL A 48 7.26 9.89 5.76
N ARG A 49 5.99 9.67 5.43
CA ARG A 49 5.39 10.05 4.15
C ARG A 49 4.33 11.12 4.37
N LEU A 50 4.47 12.25 3.68
CA LEU A 50 3.51 13.35 3.70
C LEU A 50 2.89 13.55 2.31
N ASN A 51 1.57 13.39 2.21
CA ASN A 51 0.84 13.48 0.94
C ASN A 51 -0.17 14.63 0.98
N LEU A 52 0.13 15.74 0.29
CA LEU A 52 -0.73 16.93 0.32
C LEU A 52 -2.11 16.65 -0.28
N ILE A 53 -2.17 15.93 -1.40
CA ILE A 53 -3.43 15.52 -2.04
C ILE A 53 -3.45 14.01 -2.23
N TYR A 54 -2.47 13.45 -2.96
CA TYR A 54 -2.42 12.03 -3.27
C TYR A 54 -0.99 11.52 -3.33
N GLY A 55 -0.68 10.54 -2.49
CA GLY A 55 0.61 9.84 -2.50
C GLY A 55 0.45 8.35 -2.70
N TYR A 56 1.43 7.78 -3.39
CA TYR A 56 1.40 6.38 -3.79
C TYR A 56 2.80 5.80 -3.82
N ASN A 57 3.00 4.73 -3.05
CA ASN A 57 4.26 3.99 -2.93
C ASN A 57 4.00 2.50 -2.78
N ASP A 58 5.00 1.69 -3.08
CA ASP A 58 4.91 0.23 -2.98
C ASP A 58 4.83 -0.22 -1.51
N HIS A 59 5.70 0.30 -0.65
CA HIS A 59 5.72 -0.03 0.78
C HIS A 59 5.91 1.22 1.63
N VAL A 60 5.28 1.24 2.80
CA VAL A 60 5.49 2.30 3.80
C VAL A 60 5.63 1.70 5.19
N TYR A 61 6.75 1.98 5.84
CA TYR A 61 7.04 1.57 7.20
C TYR A 61 7.25 2.83 8.06
N GLY A 62 6.28 3.18 8.90
CA GLY A 62 6.37 4.33 9.79
C GLY A 62 5.08 5.14 9.86
N VAL A 63 5.19 6.45 9.62
CA VAL A 63 4.08 7.40 9.71
C VAL A 63 3.71 7.89 8.31
N ASP A 64 2.44 7.79 7.98
CA ASP A 64 1.90 8.16 6.68
C ASP A 64 0.70 9.09 6.85
N VAL A 65 0.81 10.32 6.37
CA VAL A 65 -0.19 11.37 6.61
C VAL A 65 -0.54 12.06 5.29
N GLY A 66 -1.83 12.20 5.00
CA GLY A 66 -2.26 12.93 3.82
C GLY A 66 -3.76 12.89 3.55
N LEU A 67 -4.23 13.53 2.48
CA LEU A 67 -5.66 13.42 2.13
C LEU A 67 -5.97 12.04 1.57
N VAL A 68 -5.17 11.56 0.63
CA VAL A 68 -5.31 10.26 -0.03
C VAL A 68 -3.97 9.53 0.03
N ASN A 69 -3.95 8.41 0.75
CA ASN A 69 -2.77 7.59 0.94
C ASN A 69 -2.99 6.23 0.27
N LYS A 70 -2.12 5.86 -0.67
CA LYS A 70 -2.16 4.56 -1.33
C LYS A 70 -0.86 3.77 -1.15
N THR A 71 -0.99 2.49 -0.82
CA THR A 71 0.15 1.57 -0.69
C THR A 71 -0.19 0.21 -1.31
N ASP A 72 0.41 -0.16 -2.43
CA ASP A 72 0.06 -1.42 -3.14
C ASP A 72 0.64 -2.68 -2.48
N GLY A 73 1.68 -2.54 -1.65
CA GLY A 73 2.22 -3.60 -0.82
C GLY A 73 1.75 -3.43 0.63
N MET A 74 2.70 -3.18 1.53
CA MET A 74 2.43 -3.12 2.96
C MET A 74 2.54 -1.71 3.53
N MET A 75 1.50 -1.28 4.24
CA MET A 75 1.58 -0.18 5.21
C MET A 75 1.78 -0.75 6.61
N LYS A 76 2.90 -0.42 7.27
CA LYS A 76 3.17 -0.81 8.65
C LYS A 76 3.44 0.42 9.52
N GLY A 77 2.62 0.63 10.55
CA GLY A 77 2.75 1.74 11.50
C GLY A 77 1.46 2.52 11.68
N VAL A 78 1.52 3.84 11.56
CA VAL A 78 0.36 4.73 11.75
C VAL A 78 0.06 5.46 10.46
N GLN A 79 -1.19 5.37 10.00
CA GLN A 79 -1.67 6.02 8.79
C GLN A 79 -2.84 6.95 9.11
N VAL A 80 -2.82 8.18 8.60
CA VAL A 80 -3.86 9.18 8.81
C VAL A 80 -4.23 9.82 7.48
N GLY A 81 -5.52 9.79 7.11
CA GLY A 81 -5.98 10.51 5.93
C GLY A 81 -7.48 10.49 5.69
N LEU A 82 -7.99 11.17 4.67
CA LEU A 82 -9.41 11.07 4.33
C LEU A 82 -9.71 9.71 3.72
N TYR A 83 -8.85 9.26 2.82
CA TYR A 83 -8.90 7.93 2.22
C TYR A 83 -7.56 7.22 2.35
N ASN A 84 -7.60 6.05 2.99
CA ASN A 84 -6.46 5.16 3.10
C ASN A 84 -6.77 3.86 2.34
N ASN A 85 -5.91 3.48 1.40
CA ASN A 85 -6.06 2.24 0.64
C ASN A 85 -4.74 1.48 0.55
N ASN A 86 -4.69 0.33 1.22
CA ASN A 86 -3.52 -0.52 1.21
C ASN A 86 -3.89 -1.93 0.73
N TYR A 87 -2.91 -2.70 0.27
CA TYR A 87 -3.09 -4.14 0.13
C TYR A 87 -3.01 -4.82 1.50
N GLU A 88 -1.91 -4.61 2.24
CA GLU A 88 -1.75 -5.12 3.60
C GLU A 88 -1.50 -3.97 4.59
N THR A 89 -2.16 -4.04 5.75
CA THR A 89 -1.99 -3.08 6.85
C THR A 89 -1.58 -3.80 8.13
N LYS A 90 -0.44 -3.40 8.69
CA LYS A 90 0.03 -3.78 10.03
C LYS A 90 0.14 -2.58 10.96
N GLY A 91 -0.90 -2.29 11.74
CA GLY A 91 -0.90 -1.13 12.63
C GLY A 91 -2.24 -0.41 12.71
N VAL A 92 -2.23 0.93 12.70
CA VAL A 92 -3.43 1.74 12.95
C VAL A 92 -3.71 2.68 11.78
N GLN A 93 -4.94 2.65 11.28
CA GLN A 93 -5.43 3.59 10.27
C GLN A 93 -6.49 4.51 10.87
N PHE A 94 -6.37 5.81 10.61
CA PHE A 94 -7.37 6.81 10.90
C PHE A 94 -7.82 7.46 9.59
N GLY A 95 -9.13 7.52 9.35
CA GLY A 95 -9.64 8.25 8.21
C GLY A 95 -11.15 8.31 8.08
N ILE A 96 -11.65 8.90 6.99
CA ILE A 96 -13.08 8.81 6.67
C ILE A 96 -13.37 7.42 6.11
N ILE A 97 -12.54 6.98 5.18
CA ILE A 97 -12.61 5.66 4.57
C ILE A 97 -11.23 5.00 4.69
N ASN A 98 -11.21 3.82 5.32
CA ASN A 98 -10.05 2.94 5.36
C ASN A 98 -10.35 1.68 4.57
N ARG A 99 -9.44 1.26 3.70
CA ARG A 99 -9.52 0.02 2.96
C ARG A 99 -8.19 -0.71 3.05
N THR A 100 -8.26 -1.99 3.39
CA THR A 100 -7.14 -2.92 3.29
C THR A 100 -7.66 -4.28 2.85
N ASP A 101 -6.86 -5.04 2.10
CA ASP A 101 -7.24 -6.41 1.77
C ASP A 101 -6.97 -7.32 2.96
N TRP A 102 -5.80 -7.15 3.59
CA TRP A 102 -5.40 -7.84 4.82
C TRP A 102 -5.13 -6.86 5.96
N LEU A 103 -5.70 -7.13 7.14
CA LEU A 103 -5.52 -6.32 8.35
C LEU A 103 -4.91 -7.14 9.48
N ASP A 104 -3.84 -6.61 10.08
CA ASP A 104 -3.29 -6.97 11.38
C ASP A 104 -3.14 -5.67 12.20
N GLY A 105 -4.21 -5.29 12.90
CA GLY A 105 -4.31 -4.05 13.64
C GLY A 105 -5.72 -3.46 13.67
N LEU A 106 -5.80 -2.13 13.62
CA LEU A 106 -7.00 -1.34 13.87
C LEU A 106 -7.29 -0.34 12.74
N GLN A 107 -8.57 -0.11 12.46
CA GLN A 107 -9.04 0.96 11.59
C GLN A 107 -10.09 1.80 12.34
N PHE A 108 -9.99 3.12 12.22
CA PHE A 108 -10.96 4.07 12.75
C PHE A 108 -11.42 4.99 11.61
N GLY A 109 -12.73 5.02 11.37
CA GLY A 109 -13.31 5.84 10.31
C GLY A 109 -14.77 5.57 10.03
N LEU A 110 -15.43 6.42 9.24
CA LEU A 110 -16.86 6.25 8.92
C LEU A 110 -17.11 4.93 8.18
N VAL A 111 -16.19 4.53 7.30
CA VAL A 111 -16.24 3.27 6.55
C VAL A 111 -14.88 2.57 6.65
N ASN A 112 -14.86 1.36 7.18
CA ASN A 112 -13.64 0.56 7.33
C ASN A 112 -13.83 -0.77 6.61
N ILE A 113 -13.00 -1.02 5.60
CA ILE A 113 -13.06 -2.19 4.73
C ILE A 113 -11.83 -3.04 4.99
N HIS A 114 -12.07 -4.29 5.37
CA HIS A 114 -11.09 -5.36 5.48
C HIS A 114 -11.58 -6.49 4.56
N ALA A 115 -11.07 -6.54 3.32
CA ALA A 115 -11.67 -7.34 2.25
C ALA A 115 -11.66 -8.84 2.53
N GLU A 116 -10.55 -9.36 3.06
CA GLU A 116 -10.37 -10.77 3.44
C GLU A 116 -10.77 -11.03 4.91
N GLY A 117 -11.32 -10.03 5.58
CA GLY A 117 -11.76 -10.11 6.97
C GLY A 117 -13.12 -10.74 7.14
N LYS A 118 -13.34 -11.37 8.30
CA LYS A 118 -14.61 -12.03 8.66
C LYS A 118 -15.87 -11.18 8.43
N TYR A 119 -15.79 -9.88 8.66
CA TYR A 119 -16.93 -8.97 8.60
C TYR A 119 -16.95 -8.06 7.35
N GLY A 120 -15.90 -8.07 6.52
CA GLY A 120 -15.80 -7.29 5.28
C GLY A 120 -15.77 -5.77 5.47
N VAL A 121 -16.87 -5.17 5.93
CA VAL A 121 -17.04 -3.73 6.13
C VAL A 121 -17.65 -3.45 7.51
N LEU A 122 -17.02 -2.58 8.29
CA LEU A 122 -17.53 -2.12 9.58
C LEU A 122 -17.55 -0.58 9.66
N PRO A 123 -18.61 0.03 10.22
CA PRO A 123 -18.65 1.46 10.47
C PRO A 123 -17.87 1.83 11.73
N ILE A 124 -17.35 3.06 11.80
CA ILE A 124 -16.66 3.68 12.94
C ILE A 124 -15.32 3.03 13.30
N PHE A 125 -15.26 1.70 13.39
CA PHE A 125 -14.11 0.93 13.82
C PHE A 125 -14.06 -0.46 13.17
N ASN A 126 -12.85 -0.97 12.90
CA ASN A 126 -12.59 -2.36 12.48
C ASN A 126 -11.26 -2.85 13.09
N PHE A 127 -11.09 -4.16 13.23
CA PHE A 127 -9.92 -4.77 13.85
C PHE A 127 -9.69 -6.20 13.35
N SER A 128 -8.45 -6.67 13.43
CA SER A 128 -8.04 -8.04 13.12
C SER A 128 -6.65 -8.31 13.69
N PHE A 129 -6.42 -9.48 14.29
CA PHE A 129 -5.16 -9.88 14.93
C PHE A 129 -4.93 -11.39 14.75
#